data_AF-A0A4Y9ZX21-F1
#
_entry.id   AF-A0A4Y9ZX21-F1
#
_cell.length_a   1.000
_cell.length_b   1.000
_cell.length_c   1.000
_cell.angle_alpha   90.00
_cell.angle_beta   90.00
_cell.angle_gamma   90.00
#
_symmetry.space_group_name_H-M   'P 1'
#
loop_
_entity.id
_entity.type
_entity.pdbx_description
1 polymer ?
#
loop_
_entity_poly.entity_id
_entity_poly.type
_entity_poly.pdbx_seq_one_letter_code
_entity_poly.pdbx_strand_id
1 'polypeptide(L)'
;MSYLHGYGNINYEGLNALNGSALSYHQSLSQNYIPASILSFPAASSAPAPRSPLQFGFIGHNFPDASPSILSSIMKLDVVVPTYVSGMRPRWTIPHRSGHGISLVDFAVRSDDGHGPVLPQKLWQPRYPSNQEELVINRELCDPIFFLQENSDEIGIPILEAQAKKYQCLSRWYEPVALGGKYGDYPEYRRQLQIRDETSQRNPVARGKFAQHVAKSVVRFLSENARSRSHPPPGDDAWPIGPGGITAENVILVGVVHVSAGTWQPILRLARPLPIHASL
;
A
#
# COMPACT_ATOMS: atom_id res chain seq x y z
N MET A 1 28.61 -36.19 -11.56
CA MET A 1 28.80 -34.92 -10.82
C MET A 1 27.64 -34.02 -11.15
N SER A 2 26.64 -34.00 -10.28
CA SER A 2 25.32 -33.41 -10.53
C SER A 2 25.22 -32.09 -9.79
N TYR A 3 25.13 -30.97 -10.52
CA TYR A 3 24.83 -29.68 -9.92
C TYR A 3 23.32 -29.44 -9.94
N LEU A 4 22.72 -29.47 -8.76
CA LEU A 4 21.35 -29.02 -8.50
C LEU A 4 21.32 -27.48 -8.61
N HIS A 5 20.54 -26.96 -9.56
CA HIS A 5 20.12 -25.56 -9.60
C HIS A 5 18.62 -25.52 -9.35
N GLY A 6 18.22 -25.24 -8.11
CA GLY A 6 16.85 -24.94 -7.73
C GLY A 6 16.67 -23.44 -7.62
N TYR A 7 15.84 -22.83 -8.46
CA TYR A 7 15.53 -21.40 -8.39
C TYR A 7 14.03 -21.12 -8.46
N GLY A 8 13.62 -20.13 -7.66
CA GLY A 8 12.26 -19.61 -7.53
C GLY A 8 11.75 -18.80 -8.72
N ASN A 9 10.64 -18.07 -8.65
CA ASN A 9 10.59 -16.72 -8.01
C ASN A 9 9.26 -16.00 -8.18
N ILE A 10 8.68 -15.36 -7.15
CA ILE A 10 7.78 -14.20 -7.39
C ILE A 10 8.74 -13.03 -7.54
N ASN A 11 8.51 -12.10 -8.47
CA ASN A 11 9.44 -11.00 -8.74
C ASN A 11 9.67 -10.16 -7.47
N TYR A 12 10.84 -10.36 -6.85
CA TYR A 12 11.31 -9.67 -5.65
C TYR A 12 12.07 -8.37 -5.96
N GLU A 13 12.04 -7.85 -7.19
CA GLU A 13 12.53 -6.47 -7.44
C GLU A 13 11.61 -5.41 -6.79
N GLY A 14 10.42 -5.81 -6.36
CA GLY A 14 9.43 -5.08 -5.56
C GLY A 14 9.93 -4.47 -4.25
N LEU A 15 10.68 -5.26 -3.48
CA LEU A 15 10.96 -4.99 -2.07
C LEU A 15 12.43 -4.65 -1.79
N ASN A 16 13.28 -4.61 -2.82
CA ASN A 16 14.71 -4.31 -2.72
C ASN A 16 15.10 -2.91 -3.26
N ALA A 17 14.15 -2.01 -3.52
CA ALA A 17 14.45 -0.70 -4.10
C ALA A 17 14.81 0.38 -3.05
N LEU A 18 15.60 0.05 -2.03
CA LEU A 18 16.25 1.04 -1.16
C LEU A 18 17.67 1.30 -1.66
N ASN A 19 17.85 2.40 -2.40
CA ASN A 19 19.03 3.28 -2.46
C ASN A 19 19.06 4.09 -3.77
N GLY A 20 19.34 5.40 -3.65
CA GLY A 20 19.59 6.27 -4.80
C GLY A 20 19.43 7.77 -4.54
N SER A 21 20.43 8.34 -3.83
CA SER A 21 21.03 9.66 -4.10
C SER A 21 20.23 10.95 -3.83
N ALA A 22 20.67 11.65 -2.78
CA ALA A 22 20.43 13.06 -2.54
C ALA A 22 21.11 13.94 -3.62
N LEU A 23 20.36 14.89 -4.18
CA LEU A 23 20.92 16.09 -4.77
C LEU A 23 20.12 17.31 -4.28
N SER A 24 20.84 18.18 -3.59
CA SER A 24 20.46 19.48 -3.07
C SER A 24 20.05 20.44 -4.19
N TYR A 25 18.93 21.15 -4.02
CA TYR A 25 18.63 22.35 -4.79
C TYR A 25 18.32 23.55 -3.88
N HIS A 26 18.97 24.65 -4.23
CA HIS A 26 19.06 25.92 -3.52
C HIS A 26 17.76 26.73 -3.66
N GLN A 27 17.31 27.32 -2.55
CA GLN A 27 16.30 28.38 -2.52
C GLN A 27 16.81 29.66 -3.19
N SER A 28 15.92 30.36 -3.89
CA SER A 28 15.96 31.83 -3.99
C SER A 28 14.54 32.39 -3.85
N LEU A 29 14.41 33.33 -2.92
CA LEU A 29 13.21 34.12 -2.62
C LEU A 29 13.27 35.41 -3.44
N SER A 30 12.14 35.83 -4.01
CA SER A 30 11.90 37.25 -4.30
C SER A 30 10.50 37.61 -3.81
N GLN A 31 10.49 38.44 -2.77
CA GLN A 31 9.33 39.16 -2.26
C GLN A 31 8.86 40.19 -3.29
N ASN A 32 7.55 40.44 -3.36
CA ASN A 32 7.02 41.78 -3.60
C ASN A 32 5.65 41.92 -2.91
N TYR A 33 5.49 43.06 -2.28
CA TYR A 33 4.49 43.45 -1.28
C TYR A 33 3.70 44.62 -1.86
N ILE A 34 2.36 44.62 -1.81
CA ILE A 34 1.53 45.86 -1.85
C ILE A 34 0.30 45.67 -0.94
N PRO A 35 -0.07 46.66 -0.10
CA PRO A 35 -1.12 46.53 0.92
C PRO A 35 -2.45 47.26 0.60
N ALA A 36 -3.41 47.08 1.54
CA ALA A 36 -4.62 47.85 1.88
C ALA A 36 -5.92 47.49 1.13
N SER A 37 -7.12 47.38 1.72
CA SER A 37 -7.62 47.48 3.10
C SER A 37 -9.12 47.08 3.13
N ILE A 38 -9.55 46.43 4.21
CA ILE A 38 -10.84 46.54 4.93
C ILE A 38 -12.16 46.19 4.20
N LEU A 39 -12.72 45.02 4.53
CA LEU A 39 -14.12 44.86 4.98
C LEU A 39 -14.16 43.67 5.97
N SER A 40 -14.33 43.98 7.26
CA SER A 40 -14.35 43.00 8.35
C SER A 40 -15.77 42.50 8.62
N PHE A 41 -15.99 41.22 8.35
CA PHE A 41 -17.08 40.41 8.91
C PHE A 41 -16.48 39.43 9.92
N PRO A 42 -17.22 39.00 10.97
CA PRO A 42 -16.69 38.10 11.98
C PRO A 42 -16.25 36.78 11.32
N ALA A 43 -14.96 36.49 11.38
CA ALA A 43 -14.40 35.26 10.84
C ALA A 43 -15.00 34.08 11.60
N ALA A 44 -15.85 33.31 10.93
CA ALA A 44 -16.00 31.90 11.26
C ALA A 44 -14.58 31.33 11.25
N SER A 45 -14.15 30.78 12.39
CA SER A 45 -12.85 30.11 12.54
C SER A 45 -12.57 29.29 11.29
N SER A 46 -11.67 29.79 10.44
CA SER A 46 -11.28 29.10 9.22
C SER A 46 -10.54 27.85 9.66
N ALA A 47 -11.28 26.76 9.81
CA ALA A 47 -10.69 25.44 9.90
C ALA A 47 -9.67 25.35 8.76
N PRO A 48 -8.42 24.96 9.03
CA PRO A 48 -7.39 24.89 8.01
C PRO A 48 -7.96 24.12 6.81
N ALA A 49 -7.77 24.65 5.61
CA ALA A 49 -8.20 23.99 4.38
C ALA A 49 -7.85 22.50 4.49
N PRO A 50 -8.81 21.59 4.22
CA PRO A 50 -8.60 20.17 4.47
C PRO A 50 -7.32 19.75 3.76
N ARG A 51 -6.30 19.43 4.54
CA ARG A 51 -5.04 18.89 4.04
C ARG A 51 -5.40 17.70 3.14
N SER A 52 -4.63 17.50 2.07
CA SER A 52 -4.96 16.53 1.03
C SER A 52 -5.46 15.21 1.65
N PRO A 53 -6.61 14.68 1.21
CA PRO A 53 -7.22 13.46 1.77
C PRO A 53 -6.26 12.26 1.82
N LEU A 54 -5.19 12.33 1.04
CA LEU A 54 -4.20 11.30 0.80
C LEU A 54 -3.01 11.37 1.75
N GLN A 55 -2.97 12.32 2.70
CA GLN A 55 -1.90 12.38 3.70
C GLN A 55 -2.24 11.60 4.98
N PHE A 56 -3.53 11.37 5.24
CA PHE A 56 -4.02 10.78 6.50
C PHE A 56 -4.63 9.39 6.32
N GLY A 57 -4.70 8.92 5.07
CA GLY A 57 -5.16 7.57 4.77
C GLY A 57 -4.04 6.53 4.80
N PHE A 58 -4.41 5.25 4.78
CA PHE A 58 -3.43 4.16 4.81
C PHE A 58 -2.46 4.21 3.64
N ILE A 59 -2.93 4.54 2.43
CA ILE A 59 -2.06 4.67 1.24
C ILE A 59 -1.10 5.84 1.43
N GLY A 60 -1.60 6.96 1.95
CA GLY A 60 -0.81 8.14 2.27
C GLY A 60 0.34 7.86 3.23
N HIS A 61 0.01 7.24 4.36
CA HIS A 61 0.98 6.86 5.37
C HIS A 61 1.94 5.76 4.88
N ASN A 62 1.48 4.86 4.02
CA ASN A 62 2.31 3.80 3.46
C ASN A 62 3.26 4.33 2.39
N PHE A 63 2.90 5.38 1.64
CA PHE A 63 3.71 5.93 0.55
C PHE A 63 3.86 7.46 0.63
N PRO A 64 4.53 7.99 1.67
CA PRO A 64 4.56 9.42 1.95
C PRO A 64 5.10 10.26 0.78
N ASP A 65 6.16 9.78 0.12
CA ASP A 65 6.82 10.51 -0.97
C ASP A 65 6.12 10.41 -2.32
N ALA A 66 5.22 9.43 -2.46
CA ALA A 66 4.62 9.08 -3.74
C ALA A 66 3.10 9.23 -3.76
N SER A 67 2.44 9.55 -2.63
CA SER A 67 0.98 9.51 -2.52
C SER A 67 0.23 10.31 -3.60
N PRO A 68 0.64 11.53 -4.00
CA PRO A 68 -0.06 12.25 -5.06
C PRO A 68 0.12 11.55 -6.42
N SER A 69 1.35 11.15 -6.76
CA SER A 69 1.66 10.52 -8.05
C SER A 69 1.04 9.13 -8.18
N ILE A 70 1.02 8.36 -7.08
CA ILE A 70 0.38 7.04 -7.00
C ILE A 70 -1.08 7.19 -7.29
N LEU A 71 -1.75 8.12 -6.62
CA LEU A 71 -3.18 8.21 -6.73
C LEU A 71 -3.59 8.79 -8.08
N SER A 72 -2.83 9.73 -8.62
CA SER A 72 -3.01 10.12 -10.03
C SER A 72 -2.81 8.94 -10.98
N SER A 73 -1.82 8.07 -10.76
CA SER A 73 -1.54 6.92 -11.64
C SER A 73 -2.54 5.78 -11.49
N ILE A 74 -2.87 5.42 -10.24
CA ILE A 74 -3.83 4.37 -9.91
C ILE A 74 -5.21 4.81 -10.35
N MET A 75 -5.60 6.04 -10.01
CA MET A 75 -6.96 6.50 -10.17
C MET A 75 -7.23 7.15 -11.53
N LYS A 76 -6.18 7.53 -12.29
CA LYS A 76 -6.26 8.31 -13.54
C LYS A 76 -7.19 9.52 -13.40
N LEU A 77 -7.16 10.16 -12.23
CA LEU A 77 -8.02 11.28 -11.92
C LEU A 77 -7.35 12.55 -12.41
N ASP A 78 -7.68 12.95 -13.63
CA ASP A 78 -7.26 14.27 -14.09
C ASP A 78 -8.04 15.39 -13.36
N VAL A 79 -9.19 15.09 -12.71
CA VAL A 79 -10.08 16.14 -12.16
C VAL A 79 -10.88 15.75 -10.89
N VAL A 80 -10.87 14.50 -10.42
CA VAL A 80 -11.80 14.08 -9.34
C VAL A 80 -11.18 14.30 -7.96
N VAL A 81 -11.82 15.15 -7.17
CA VAL A 81 -11.50 15.34 -5.75
C VAL A 81 -12.16 14.22 -4.93
N PRO A 82 -11.40 13.41 -4.16
CA PRO A 82 -11.99 12.40 -3.29
C PRO A 82 -12.94 13.02 -2.26
N THR A 83 -14.14 12.45 -2.13
CA THR A 83 -15.10 12.83 -1.11
C THR A 83 -14.81 12.09 0.18
N TYR A 84 -14.61 12.84 1.27
CA TYR A 84 -14.52 12.25 2.62
C TYR A 84 -15.91 11.88 3.12
N VAL A 85 -16.07 10.62 3.51
CA VAL A 85 -17.27 10.10 4.14
C VAL A 85 -16.93 9.84 5.60
N SER A 86 -17.49 10.68 6.48
CA SER A 86 -17.42 10.47 7.92
C SER A 86 -18.27 9.25 8.32
N GLY A 87 -17.90 8.59 9.41
CA GLY A 87 -18.59 7.40 9.92
C GLY A 87 -17.68 6.63 10.88
N MET A 88 -18.09 5.42 11.24
CA MET A 88 -17.27 4.53 12.07
C MET A 88 -15.92 4.22 11.39
N ARG A 89 -15.94 4.02 10.07
CA ARG A 89 -14.74 3.97 9.22
C ARG A 89 -14.72 5.17 8.30
N PRO A 90 -14.09 6.28 8.73
CA PRO A 90 -13.93 7.40 7.84
C PRO A 90 -13.10 6.99 6.64
N ARG A 91 -13.56 7.37 5.46
CA ARG A 91 -13.01 6.86 4.19
C ARG A 91 -13.10 7.90 3.11
N TRP A 92 -12.25 7.76 2.11
CA TRP A 92 -12.31 8.55 0.89
C TRP A 92 -12.87 7.73 -0.24
N THR A 93 -13.75 8.37 -1.00
CA THR A 93 -14.45 7.73 -2.10
C THR A 93 -14.46 8.63 -3.32
N ILE A 94 -14.56 8.01 -4.49
CA ILE A 94 -14.74 8.70 -5.77
C ILE A 94 -15.92 8.08 -6.51
N PRO A 95 -16.59 8.82 -7.42
CA PRO A 95 -17.51 8.20 -8.37
C PRO A 95 -16.79 7.06 -9.11
N HIS A 96 -17.45 5.92 -9.24
CA HIS A 96 -16.89 4.76 -9.92
C HIS A 96 -16.67 5.08 -11.42
N ARG A 97 -15.59 4.56 -12.02
CA ARG A 97 -15.20 4.88 -13.41
C ARG A 97 -16.24 4.51 -14.46
N SER A 98 -17.01 3.46 -14.21
CA SER A 98 -18.12 3.06 -15.09
C SER A 98 -19.31 4.02 -15.07
N GLY A 99 -19.26 5.09 -14.27
CA GLY A 99 -20.40 5.99 -14.03
C GLY A 99 -21.46 5.42 -13.09
N HIS A 100 -21.26 4.20 -12.59
CA HIS A 100 -22.23 3.51 -11.73
C HIS A 100 -21.60 3.14 -10.39
N GLY A 101 -21.95 3.92 -9.36
CA GLY A 101 -21.57 3.63 -7.97
C GLY A 101 -20.40 4.47 -7.47
N ILE A 102 -19.79 3.99 -6.39
CA ILE A 102 -18.75 4.68 -5.64
C ILE A 102 -17.57 3.72 -5.45
N SER A 103 -16.38 4.14 -5.86
CA SER A 103 -15.12 3.44 -5.58
C SER A 103 -14.53 3.91 -4.26
N LEU A 104 -14.07 2.95 -3.45
CA LEU A 104 -13.29 3.22 -2.25
C LEU A 104 -11.84 3.52 -2.65
N VAL A 105 -11.31 4.65 -2.17
CA VAL A 105 -9.93 5.07 -2.41
C VAL A 105 -9.03 4.69 -1.25
N ASP A 106 -9.40 5.10 -0.05
CA ASP A 106 -8.58 4.90 1.14
C ASP A 106 -9.44 4.97 2.41
N PHE A 107 -8.91 4.51 3.53
CA PHE A 107 -9.48 4.69 4.87
C PHE A 107 -8.60 5.60 5.70
N ALA A 108 -9.22 6.42 6.56
CA ALA A 108 -8.49 7.26 7.50
C ALA A 108 -7.77 6.40 8.53
N VAL A 109 -6.50 6.71 8.77
CA VAL A 109 -5.74 6.07 9.85
C VAL A 109 -6.20 6.67 11.16
N ARG A 110 -6.69 5.81 12.05
CA ARG A 110 -7.08 6.17 13.40
C ARG A 110 -5.87 6.11 14.33
N SER A 111 -5.63 7.18 15.07
CA SER A 111 -4.50 7.26 16.01
C SER A 111 -4.82 6.60 17.36
N ASP A 112 -6.08 6.24 17.61
CA ASP A 112 -6.63 5.88 18.92
C ASP A 112 -6.95 4.39 19.10
N ASP A 113 -6.62 3.53 18.12
CA ASP A 113 -7.10 2.14 18.07
C ASP A 113 -6.14 1.10 18.69
N GLY A 114 -5.11 1.55 19.41
CA GLY A 114 -4.17 0.66 20.11
C GLY A 114 -3.19 -0.10 19.20
N HIS A 115 -3.33 0.05 17.88
CA HIS A 115 -2.38 -0.47 16.92
C HIS A 115 -1.19 0.47 16.75
N GLY A 116 -0.11 -0.06 16.20
CA GLY A 116 1.04 0.75 15.83
C GLY A 116 0.85 1.54 14.53
N PRO A 117 1.88 2.28 14.10
CA PRO A 117 1.85 3.02 12.85
C PRO A 117 1.71 2.11 11.63
N VAL A 118 1.21 2.69 10.54
CA VAL A 118 1.34 2.12 9.19
C VAL A 118 2.83 2.12 8.82
N LEU A 119 3.33 1.00 8.30
CA LEU A 119 4.73 0.88 7.91
C LEU A 119 4.97 1.74 6.67
N PRO A 120 5.88 2.73 6.70
CA PRO A 120 6.25 3.46 5.50
C PRO A 120 6.96 2.50 4.54
N GLN A 121 6.64 2.62 3.26
CA GLN A 121 7.21 1.83 2.19
C GLN A 121 7.51 2.73 1.01
N LYS A 122 8.58 2.41 0.29
CA LYS A 122 8.78 2.99 -1.03
C LYS A 122 7.81 2.31 -2.00
N LEU A 123 7.11 3.11 -2.78
CA LEU A 123 6.31 2.57 -3.88
C LEU A 123 7.23 1.88 -4.88
N TRP A 124 6.91 0.65 -5.23
CA TRP A 124 7.60 0.01 -6.34
C TRP A 124 7.28 0.72 -7.65
N GLN A 125 8.32 0.99 -8.44
CA GLN A 125 8.20 1.52 -9.79
C GLN A 125 9.12 0.71 -10.73
N PRO A 126 8.70 0.48 -11.98
CA PRO A 126 9.60 -0.05 -12.99
C PRO A 126 10.83 0.85 -13.13
N ARG A 127 12.02 0.23 -13.23
CA ARG A 127 13.29 0.98 -13.30
C ARG A 127 13.45 1.78 -14.60
N TYR A 128 12.92 1.27 -15.71
CA TYR A 128 13.10 1.86 -17.03
C TYR A 128 11.86 2.65 -17.47
N PRO A 129 12.01 3.86 -18.04
CA PRO A 129 10.88 4.69 -18.48
C PRO A 129 9.91 3.98 -19.42
N SER A 130 10.41 3.19 -20.38
CA SER A 130 9.57 2.40 -21.29
C SER A 130 8.64 1.43 -20.54
N ASN A 131 9.13 0.80 -19.47
CA ASN A 131 8.33 -0.09 -18.65
C ASN A 131 7.37 0.70 -17.74
N GLN A 132 7.71 1.93 -17.36
CA GLN A 132 6.77 2.79 -16.62
C GLN A 132 5.61 3.20 -17.50
N GLU A 133 5.88 3.60 -18.75
CA GLU A 133 4.84 3.89 -19.73
C GLU A 133 3.94 2.68 -19.96
N GLU A 134 4.55 1.51 -20.18
CA GLU A 134 3.81 0.30 -20.50
C GLU A 134 3.06 -0.29 -19.30
N LEU A 135 3.63 -0.30 -18.10
CA LEU A 135 3.07 -1.02 -16.95
C LEU A 135 2.29 -0.12 -16.00
N VAL A 136 2.48 1.20 -16.06
CA VAL A 136 1.86 2.15 -15.12
C VAL A 136 1.01 3.17 -15.87
N ILE A 137 1.64 4.02 -16.69
CA ILE A 137 0.97 5.21 -17.27
C ILE A 137 -0.15 4.79 -18.24
N ASN A 138 0.16 3.92 -19.20
CA ASN A 138 -0.78 3.51 -20.23
C ASN A 138 -1.71 2.37 -19.76
N ARG A 139 -1.72 2.04 -18.46
CA ARG A 139 -2.48 0.91 -17.91
C ARG A 139 -3.55 1.36 -16.97
N GLU A 140 -4.70 0.71 -17.09
CA GLU A 140 -5.73 0.85 -16.09
C GLU A 140 -5.37 -0.01 -14.88
N LEU A 141 -5.01 0.64 -13.77
CA LEU A 141 -4.77 -0.05 -12.52
C LEU A 141 -6.11 -0.26 -11.80
N CYS A 142 -6.23 -1.39 -11.09
CA CYS A 142 -7.39 -1.72 -10.28
C CYS A 142 -7.43 -0.90 -8.99
N ASP A 143 -8.63 -0.76 -8.44
CA ASP A 143 -8.85 -0.12 -7.14
C ASP A 143 -8.10 -0.85 -6.01
N PRO A 144 -7.65 -0.14 -4.97
CA PRO A 144 -7.06 -0.75 -3.80
C PRO A 144 -7.99 -1.78 -3.14
N ILE A 145 -7.42 -2.87 -2.65
CA ILE A 145 -8.17 -3.93 -1.97
C ILE A 145 -7.85 -3.85 -0.49
N PHE A 146 -8.81 -3.38 0.31
CA PHE A 146 -8.73 -3.37 1.77
C PHE A 146 -9.37 -4.62 2.36
N PHE A 147 -8.73 -5.19 3.40
CA PHE A 147 -9.23 -6.37 4.10
C PHE A 147 -10.04 -5.96 5.31
N LEU A 148 -11.35 -5.84 5.17
CA LEU A 148 -12.24 -5.45 6.26
C LEU A 148 -12.61 -6.68 7.10
N GLN A 149 -12.63 -6.57 8.42
CA GLN A 149 -13.19 -7.63 9.26
C GLN A 149 -14.72 -7.60 9.25
N GLU A 150 -15.34 -8.77 9.21
CA GLU A 150 -16.79 -8.98 9.34
C GLU A 150 -17.21 -8.61 10.77
N ASN A 151 -18.30 -7.85 10.92
CA ASN A 151 -18.86 -7.44 12.22
C ASN A 151 -17.92 -6.63 13.15
N SER A 152 -16.77 -6.19 12.66
CA SER A 152 -15.79 -5.41 13.42
C SER A 152 -15.38 -4.20 12.62
N ASP A 153 -15.17 -3.06 13.27
CA ASP A 153 -14.74 -1.82 12.62
C ASP A 153 -13.28 -1.85 12.12
N GLU A 154 -12.57 -2.90 12.51
CA GLU A 154 -11.16 -3.12 12.22
C GLU A 154 -10.89 -3.30 10.72
N ILE A 155 -9.72 -2.78 10.32
CA ILE A 155 -9.16 -2.92 8.98
C ILE A 155 -7.89 -3.73 9.08
N GLY A 156 -7.88 -4.83 8.35
CA GLY A 156 -6.75 -5.74 8.19
C GLY A 156 -6.94 -7.06 8.91
N ILE A 157 -5.94 -7.91 8.72
CA ILE A 157 -5.83 -9.22 9.36
C ILE A 157 -4.38 -9.45 9.81
N PRO A 158 -4.12 -9.98 11.02
CA PRO A 158 -2.77 -10.38 11.43
C PRO A 158 -2.16 -11.33 10.39
N ILE A 159 -0.92 -11.09 9.97
CA ILE A 159 -0.37 -11.85 8.82
C ILE A 159 -0.23 -13.34 9.12
N LEU A 160 0.02 -13.71 10.37
CA LEU A 160 0.07 -15.12 10.79
C LEU A 160 -1.30 -15.80 10.69
N GLU A 161 -2.39 -15.08 10.97
CA GLU A 161 -3.75 -15.61 10.83
C GLU A 161 -4.11 -15.80 9.36
N ALA A 162 -3.84 -14.80 8.52
CA ALA A 162 -4.04 -14.90 7.08
C ALA A 162 -3.22 -16.06 6.47
N GLN A 163 -1.95 -16.20 6.87
CA GLN A 163 -1.08 -17.29 6.44
C GLN A 163 -1.68 -18.66 6.82
N ALA A 164 -2.19 -18.77 8.04
CA ALA A 164 -2.83 -19.97 8.60
C ALA A 164 -4.25 -20.26 8.06
N LYS A 165 -4.71 -19.56 7.01
CA LYS A 165 -6.05 -19.71 6.40
C LYS A 165 -7.21 -19.29 7.33
N LYS A 166 -6.96 -18.43 8.31
CA LYS A 166 -8.01 -17.90 9.22
C LYS A 166 -8.66 -16.62 8.68
N TYR A 167 -8.78 -16.50 7.35
CA TYR A 167 -9.29 -15.30 6.69
C TYR A 167 -10.82 -15.22 6.62
N GLN A 168 -11.55 -16.18 7.20
CA GLN A 168 -13.02 -16.18 7.24
C GLN A 168 -13.58 -15.06 8.13
N CYS A 169 -12.74 -14.45 8.97
CA CYS A 169 -13.08 -13.22 9.69
C CYS A 169 -13.16 -11.99 8.78
N LEU A 170 -12.68 -12.06 7.53
CA LEU A 170 -12.76 -10.95 6.59
C LEU A 170 -14.15 -10.89 5.96
N SER A 171 -14.72 -9.68 5.90
CA SER A 171 -15.96 -9.45 5.16
C SER A 171 -15.76 -9.77 3.70
N ARG A 172 -16.72 -10.53 3.15
CA ARG A 172 -16.73 -10.97 1.74
C ARG A 172 -15.45 -11.73 1.37
N TRP A 173 -14.90 -12.52 2.28
CA TRP A 173 -13.69 -13.31 2.04
C TRP A 173 -13.84 -14.30 0.86
N TYR A 174 -15.06 -14.70 0.55
CA TYR A 174 -15.42 -15.62 -0.54
C TYR A 174 -15.60 -14.91 -1.90
N GLU A 175 -15.72 -13.57 -1.93
CA GLU A 175 -15.89 -12.84 -3.18
C GLU A 175 -14.59 -12.87 -4.01
N PRO A 176 -14.68 -13.02 -5.34
CA PRO A 176 -13.52 -12.94 -6.21
C PRO A 176 -12.91 -11.53 -6.17
N VAL A 177 -11.58 -11.44 -6.22
CA VAL A 177 -10.88 -10.15 -6.33
C VAL A 177 -10.61 -9.78 -7.79
N ALA A 178 -10.83 -8.51 -8.12
CA ALA A 178 -10.48 -7.94 -9.41
C ALA A 178 -8.97 -7.65 -9.45
N LEU A 179 -8.16 -8.61 -9.94
CA LEU A 179 -6.70 -8.48 -10.00
C LEU A 179 -6.17 -7.94 -11.33
N GLY A 180 -7.05 -7.43 -12.19
CA GLY A 180 -6.74 -7.11 -13.57
C GLY A 180 -6.66 -8.38 -14.44
N GLY A 181 -7.00 -8.25 -15.72
CA GLY A 181 -6.89 -9.36 -16.68
C GLY A 181 -5.43 -9.70 -16.99
N LYS A 182 -5.18 -10.93 -17.48
CA LYS A 182 -3.89 -11.26 -18.10
C LYS A 182 -3.69 -10.38 -19.32
N TYR A 183 -2.57 -9.67 -19.39
CA TYR A 183 -2.16 -8.96 -20.60
C TYR A 183 -1.13 -9.78 -21.37
N GLY A 184 -1.52 -10.26 -22.56
CA GLY A 184 -0.64 -10.75 -23.61
C GLY A 184 0.21 -12.00 -23.31
N ASP A 185 0.79 -12.56 -24.37
CA ASP A 185 1.73 -13.71 -24.36
C ASP A 185 3.10 -13.35 -23.79
N TYR A 186 3.13 -12.63 -22.66
CA TYR A 186 4.37 -12.37 -21.95
C TYR A 186 4.99 -13.71 -21.51
N PRO A 187 6.31 -13.90 -21.73
CA PRO A 187 7.02 -15.06 -21.22
C PRO A 187 6.72 -15.24 -19.73
N GLU A 188 6.35 -16.47 -19.37
CA GLU A 188 5.90 -16.82 -18.03
C GLU A 188 6.99 -16.45 -17.00
N TYR A 189 6.83 -15.30 -16.34
CA TYR A 189 7.80 -14.81 -15.36
C TYR A 189 7.65 -15.62 -14.06
N ARG A 190 8.78 -15.99 -13.45
CA ARG A 190 9.00 -17.25 -12.73
C ARG A 190 8.13 -17.59 -11.50
N ARG A 191 7.16 -16.75 -11.09
CA ARG A 191 6.03 -17.00 -10.14
C ARG A 191 5.18 -15.72 -10.16
N GLN A 192 4.18 -15.72 -11.03
CA GLN A 192 3.08 -14.79 -10.89
C GLN A 192 2.23 -15.26 -9.70
N LEU A 193 1.66 -14.34 -8.92
CA LEU A 193 0.52 -14.71 -8.09
C LEU A 193 -0.52 -15.32 -9.03
N GLN A 194 -0.90 -16.57 -8.79
CA GLN A 194 -1.93 -17.20 -9.57
C GLN A 194 -3.22 -16.40 -9.36
N ILE A 195 -3.61 -15.64 -10.38
CA ILE A 195 -4.84 -14.83 -10.42
C ILE A 195 -6.08 -15.75 -10.42
N ARG A 196 -5.89 -17.01 -10.82
CA ARG A 196 -6.90 -18.06 -10.85
C ARG A 196 -6.50 -19.17 -9.90
N ASP A 197 -7.47 -19.78 -9.26
CA ASP A 197 -7.22 -20.98 -8.45
C ASP A 197 -6.72 -22.16 -9.31
N GLU A 198 -6.13 -23.15 -8.65
CA GLU A 198 -5.59 -24.36 -9.30
C GLU A 198 -6.70 -25.39 -9.63
N THR A 199 -7.97 -24.99 -9.58
CA THR A 199 -9.07 -25.88 -9.95
C THR A 199 -9.13 -26.06 -11.46
N SER A 200 -9.77 -27.14 -11.91
CA SER A 200 -10.01 -27.37 -13.34
C SER A 200 -10.77 -26.22 -14.00
N GLN A 201 -11.61 -25.51 -13.24
CA GLN A 201 -12.39 -24.37 -13.71
C GLN A 201 -11.58 -23.07 -13.75
N ARG A 202 -10.40 -23.01 -13.09
CA ARG A 202 -9.55 -21.82 -12.98
C ARG A 202 -10.35 -20.59 -12.54
N ASN A 203 -11.10 -20.73 -11.45
CA ASN A 203 -11.94 -19.65 -10.94
C ASN A 203 -11.08 -18.48 -10.47
N PRO A 204 -11.59 -17.23 -10.52
CA PRO A 204 -10.88 -16.09 -9.95
C PRO A 204 -10.56 -16.32 -8.47
N VAL A 205 -9.38 -15.89 -8.03
CA VAL A 205 -8.98 -16.07 -6.64
C VAL A 205 -9.90 -15.30 -5.69
N ALA A 206 -10.40 -15.97 -4.65
CA ALA A 206 -11.22 -15.35 -3.62
C ALA A 206 -10.38 -14.39 -2.75
N ARG A 207 -11.01 -13.34 -2.22
CA ARG A 207 -10.36 -12.30 -1.40
C ARG A 207 -9.56 -12.86 -0.22
N GLY A 208 -10.13 -13.79 0.54
CA GLY A 208 -9.45 -14.41 1.68
C GLY A 208 -8.24 -15.24 1.25
N LYS A 209 -8.36 -15.95 0.12
CA LYS A 209 -7.26 -16.72 -0.47
C LYS A 209 -6.14 -15.80 -0.95
N PHE A 210 -6.49 -14.68 -1.56
CA PHE A 210 -5.55 -13.66 -1.97
C PHE A 210 -4.81 -13.04 -0.77
N ALA A 211 -5.52 -12.69 0.30
CA ALA A 211 -4.91 -12.24 1.56
C ALA A 211 -3.90 -13.27 2.12
N GLN A 212 -4.26 -14.57 2.10
CA GLN A 212 -3.33 -15.63 2.48
C GLN A 212 -2.05 -15.63 1.63
N HIS A 213 -2.17 -15.48 0.31
CA HIS A 213 -0.99 -15.49 -0.56
C HIS A 213 -0.06 -14.31 -0.28
N VAL A 214 -0.63 -13.11 -0.11
CA VAL A 214 0.11 -11.91 0.26
C VAL A 214 0.80 -12.11 1.61
N ALA A 215 0.08 -12.61 2.62
CA ALA A 215 0.64 -12.87 3.94
C ALA A 215 1.81 -13.86 3.92
N LYS A 216 1.72 -14.94 3.13
CA LYS A 216 2.83 -15.88 2.95
C LYS A 216 4.09 -15.20 2.40
N SER A 217 3.92 -14.30 1.43
CA SER A 217 5.03 -13.54 0.85
C SER A 217 5.65 -12.59 1.88
N VAL A 218 4.82 -11.89 2.66
CA VAL A 218 5.29 -10.98 3.73
C VAL A 218 6.04 -11.75 4.84
N VAL A 219 5.48 -12.86 5.34
CA VAL A 219 6.14 -13.68 6.37
C VAL A 219 7.49 -14.20 5.88
N ARG A 220 7.55 -14.64 4.62
CA ARG A 220 8.82 -15.06 4.00
C ARG A 220 9.81 -13.91 3.92
N PHE A 221 9.40 -12.75 3.44
CA PHE A 221 10.24 -11.55 3.37
C PHE A 221 10.82 -11.19 4.73
N LEU A 222 9.99 -11.13 5.77
CA LEU A 222 10.43 -10.83 7.14
C LEU A 222 11.43 -11.88 7.64
N SER A 223 11.18 -13.17 7.34
CA SER A 223 12.07 -14.27 7.76
C SER A 223 13.42 -14.24 7.06
N GLU A 224 13.46 -13.89 5.77
CA GLU A 224 14.69 -13.78 4.98
C GLU A 224 15.51 -12.55 5.45
N ASN A 225 14.86 -11.41 5.68
CA ASN A 225 15.55 -10.18 6.12
C ASN A 225 15.99 -10.23 7.59
N ALA A 226 15.26 -10.91 8.48
CA ALA A 226 15.68 -11.10 9.87
C ALA A 226 17.00 -11.90 9.99
N ARG A 227 17.35 -12.70 8.99
CA ARG A 227 18.60 -13.47 8.93
C ARG A 227 19.77 -12.66 8.37
N SER A 228 19.48 -11.71 7.50
CA SER A 228 20.47 -10.82 6.89
C SER A 228 20.90 -9.74 7.88
N ARG A 229 21.75 -10.09 8.85
CA ARG A 229 22.42 -9.13 9.74
C ARG A 229 23.46 -8.26 9.03
N SER A 230 23.82 -8.62 7.81
CA SER A 230 24.97 -8.07 7.08
C SER A 230 24.61 -6.81 6.30
N HIS A 231 24.21 -5.75 7.03
CA HIS A 231 23.93 -4.38 6.56
C HIS A 231 22.43 -4.07 6.54
N PRO A 232 21.87 -3.46 7.61
CA PRO A 232 20.68 -2.66 7.42
C PRO A 232 20.95 -1.69 6.25
N PRO A 233 20.03 -1.59 5.26
CA PRO A 233 20.20 -0.61 4.21
C PRO A 233 20.44 0.76 4.85
N PRO A 234 21.47 1.51 4.40
CA PRO A 234 21.81 2.78 5.03
C PRO A 234 20.60 3.73 4.97
N GLY A 235 20.13 4.18 6.14
CA GLY A 235 19.15 5.26 6.26
C GLY A 235 17.81 4.91 6.90
N ASP A 236 17.57 3.70 7.42
CA ASP A 236 16.29 3.39 8.06
C ASP A 236 16.41 2.52 9.33
N ASP A 237 17.26 2.96 10.27
CA ASP A 237 17.39 2.35 11.60
C ASP A 237 16.07 2.40 12.42
N ALA A 238 15.07 3.14 11.95
CA ALA A 238 13.77 3.28 12.60
C ALA A 238 12.89 2.02 12.50
N TRP A 239 13.15 1.11 11.55
CA TRP A 239 12.30 -0.05 11.27
C TRP A 239 13.08 -1.37 11.22
N PRO A 240 13.77 -1.77 12.30
CA PRO A 240 14.54 -3.01 12.30
C PRO A 240 13.63 -4.23 12.10
N ILE A 241 14.01 -5.16 11.23
CA ILE A 241 13.31 -6.44 11.04
C ILE A 241 14.00 -7.53 11.86
N GLY A 242 13.24 -8.29 12.64
CA GLY A 242 13.74 -9.40 13.47
C GLY A 242 13.52 -9.18 14.97
N PRO A 243 14.22 -9.96 15.83
CA PRO A 243 14.05 -9.87 17.29
C PRO A 243 14.26 -8.46 17.81
N GLY A 244 13.29 -7.94 18.58
CA GLY A 244 13.31 -6.57 19.10
C GLY A 244 12.73 -5.51 18.15
N GLY A 245 12.42 -5.87 16.90
CA GLY A 245 11.83 -4.99 15.90
C GLY A 245 10.53 -5.54 15.30
N ILE A 246 10.37 -5.35 14.00
CA ILE A 246 9.24 -5.84 13.21
C ILE A 246 9.39 -7.36 13.03
N THR A 247 8.37 -8.09 13.42
CA THR A 247 8.29 -9.54 13.29
C THR A 247 6.92 -9.93 12.78
N ALA A 248 6.74 -11.17 12.32
CA ALA A 248 5.48 -11.58 11.74
C ALA A 248 4.31 -11.52 12.74
N GLU A 249 4.61 -11.69 14.03
CA GLU A 249 3.66 -11.63 15.14
C GLU A 249 3.09 -10.23 15.37
N ASN A 250 3.77 -9.19 14.89
CA ASN A 250 3.40 -7.80 15.13
C ASN A 250 2.97 -7.05 13.88
N VAL A 251 2.64 -7.74 12.79
CA VAL A 251 2.25 -7.13 11.52
C VAL A 251 0.81 -7.50 11.15
N ILE A 252 0.05 -6.48 10.76
CA ILE A 252 -1.30 -6.56 10.21
C ILE A 252 -1.24 -6.23 8.72
N LEU A 253 -1.82 -7.10 7.90
CA LEU A 253 -2.05 -6.83 6.48
C LEU A 253 -3.37 -6.05 6.33
N VAL A 254 -3.26 -4.75 6.06
CA VAL A 254 -4.41 -3.82 5.95
C VAL A 254 -5.09 -3.98 4.60
N GLY A 255 -4.30 -4.07 3.54
CA GLY A 255 -4.78 -4.11 2.17
C GLY A 255 -3.65 -4.33 1.18
N VAL A 256 -3.96 -4.17 -0.10
CA VAL A 256 -2.97 -4.11 -1.18
C VAL A 256 -3.34 -3.02 -2.17
N VAL A 257 -2.32 -2.47 -2.83
CA VAL A 257 -2.48 -1.46 -3.88
C VAL A 257 -1.90 -2.00 -5.19
N HIS A 258 -2.58 -1.77 -6.32
CA HIS A 258 -2.07 -2.17 -7.64
C HIS A 258 -1.11 -1.08 -8.14
N VAL A 259 0.19 -1.35 -8.12
CA VAL A 259 1.24 -0.34 -8.41
C VAL A 259 1.70 -0.34 -9.86
N SER A 260 1.49 -1.46 -10.56
CA SER A 260 1.69 -1.60 -12.00
C SER A 260 0.93 -2.82 -12.50
N ALA A 261 0.77 -2.95 -13.82
CA ALA A 261 0.25 -4.17 -14.43
C ALA A 261 0.98 -5.41 -13.90
N GLY A 262 0.24 -6.29 -13.21
CA GLY A 262 0.75 -7.54 -12.65
C GLY A 262 1.47 -7.41 -11.31
N THR A 263 1.57 -6.22 -10.71
CA THR A 263 2.26 -5.98 -9.45
C THR A 263 1.33 -5.37 -8.41
N TRP A 264 1.22 -6.03 -7.27
CA TRP A 264 0.45 -5.59 -6.12
C TRP A 264 1.38 -5.42 -4.92
N GLN A 265 1.30 -4.28 -4.23
CA GLN A 265 2.12 -3.98 -3.06
C GLN A 265 1.26 -3.99 -1.78
N PRO A 266 1.69 -4.68 -0.71
CA PRO A 266 0.91 -4.75 0.53
C PRO A 266 0.98 -3.47 1.35
N ILE A 267 -0.16 -3.07 1.88
CA ILE A 267 -0.25 -2.02 2.91
C ILE A 267 -0.16 -2.73 4.26
N LEU A 268 0.86 -2.38 5.03
CA LEU A 268 1.19 -3.04 6.30
C LEU A 268 1.09 -2.06 7.45
N ARG A 269 0.66 -2.56 8.60
CA ARG A 269 0.59 -1.82 9.86
C ARG A 269 1.15 -2.67 10.98
N LEU A 270 1.69 -2.05 12.01
CA LEU A 270 2.04 -2.77 13.23
C LEU A 270 0.82 -3.03 14.11
N ALA A 271 0.73 -4.22 14.69
CA ALA A 271 -0.31 -4.61 15.64
C ALA A 271 -0.17 -3.93 17.01
N ARG A 272 0.98 -3.31 17.25
CA ARG A 272 1.28 -2.55 18.47
C ARG A 272 2.23 -1.41 18.13
N PRO A 273 2.22 -0.31 18.88
CA PRO A 273 3.25 0.71 18.77
C PRO A 273 4.65 0.06 18.86
N LEU A 274 5.60 0.49 18.02
CA LEU A 274 6.99 0.13 18.29
C LEU A 274 7.34 0.64 19.68
N PRO A 275 8.09 -0.14 20.47
CA PRO A 275 8.77 0.44 21.61
C PRO A 275 9.53 1.64 21.06
N ILE A 276 9.16 2.86 21.49
CA ILE A 276 10.02 4.02 21.27
C ILE A 276 11.34 3.55 21.86
N HIS A 277 12.37 3.36 21.02
CA HIS A 277 13.69 3.06 21.53
C HIS A 277 13.95 4.16 22.55
N ALA A 278 13.92 3.80 23.84
CA ALA A 278 14.34 4.70 24.89
C ALA A 278 15.76 5.04 24.48
N SER A 279 15.94 6.24 23.95
CA SER A 279 17.24 6.76 23.52
C SER A 279 18.17 6.56 24.71
N LEU A 280 19.00 5.52 24.61
CA LEU A 280 20.04 5.17 25.57
C LEU A 280 21.17 6.19 25.45
#